data_AF-A0A5E7YH17-F1
#
_entry.id   AF-A0A5E7YH17-F1
#
_cell.length_a   1.000
_cell.length_b   1.000
_cell.length_c   1.000
_cell.angle_alpha   90.00
_cell.angle_beta   90.00
_cell.angle_gamma   90.00
#
_symmetry.space_group_name_H-M   'P 1'
#
loop_
_entity.id
_entity.type
_entity.pdbx_description
1 polymer ?
#
loop_
_entity_poly.entity_id
_entity_poly.type
_entity_poly.pdbx_seq_one_letter_code
_entity_poly.pdbx_strand_id
1 'polypeptide(L)'
;MKLEEYYDQALAAAQAAYAGTKVADSTVCAVAIKADGSAKVSLFSGKDGFKQLKTLRQSSRPVKGDIGAAITTELTNFLQTPGGGGFSTEQINKKGFDDHGRGAMNCAEPKVYNHIKMALENDPKEWVLLSFTRENGVVKYWAPCRNCRRFAYQQFNNLSWLIAAKYGGVAALEGAKSAGRDALTNSAEF
;
A
#
# COMPACT_ATOMS: atom_id res chain seq x y z
N MET A 1 6.87 1.93 19.36
CA MET A 1 6.73 3.10 18.49
C MET A 1 5.28 3.58 18.54
N LYS A 2 5.05 4.86 18.79
CA LYS A 2 3.72 5.49 18.86
C LYS A 2 3.13 5.69 17.45
N LEU A 3 1.81 5.89 17.35
CA LEU A 3 1.13 6.08 16.06
C LEU A 3 1.66 7.29 15.28
N GLU A 4 1.98 8.35 15.98
CA GLU A 4 2.56 9.59 15.45
C GLU A 4 3.95 9.34 14.86
N GLU A 5 4.78 8.55 15.54
CA GLU A 5 6.13 8.23 15.08
C GLU A 5 6.11 7.44 13.76
N TYR A 6 5.17 6.49 13.60
CA TYR A 6 4.96 5.83 12.30
C TYR A 6 4.53 6.79 11.21
N TYR A 7 3.60 7.70 11.54
CA TYR A 7 3.10 8.68 10.58
C TYR A 7 4.22 9.61 10.11
N ASP A 8 4.99 10.18 11.04
CA ASP A 8 6.06 11.13 10.74
C ASP A 8 7.18 10.49 9.91
N GLN A 9 7.59 9.26 10.26
CA GLN A 9 8.58 8.52 9.49
C GLN A 9 8.07 8.19 8.07
N ALA A 10 6.79 7.84 7.94
CA ALA A 10 6.21 7.51 6.64
C ALA A 10 6.05 8.75 5.77
N LEU A 11 5.66 9.88 6.37
CA LEU A 11 5.58 11.17 5.69
C LEU A 11 6.96 11.63 5.20
N ALA A 12 7.98 11.54 6.05
CA ALA A 12 9.36 11.86 5.67
C ALA A 12 9.87 10.96 4.53
N ALA A 13 9.55 9.66 4.58
CA ALA A 13 9.88 8.74 3.51
C ALA A 13 9.14 9.05 2.19
N ALA A 14 7.86 9.41 2.26
CA ALA A 14 7.10 9.85 1.08
C ALA A 14 7.68 11.14 0.49
N GLN A 15 7.99 12.13 1.32
CA GLN A 15 8.64 13.39 0.90
C GLN A 15 9.96 13.11 0.19
N ALA A 16 10.82 12.26 0.76
CA ALA A 16 12.07 11.85 0.12
C ALA A 16 11.82 11.15 -1.23
N ALA A 17 10.82 10.27 -1.32
CA ALA A 17 10.47 9.60 -2.57
C ALA A 17 10.02 10.59 -3.66
N TYR A 18 9.18 11.58 -3.31
CA TYR A 18 8.71 12.64 -4.23
C TYR A 18 9.83 13.59 -4.65
N ALA A 19 10.80 13.86 -3.78
CA ALA A 19 11.97 14.67 -4.11
C ALA A 19 12.92 13.92 -5.06
N GLY A 20 13.09 12.61 -4.86
CA GLY A 20 13.97 11.76 -5.66
C GLY A 20 13.39 11.28 -6.99
N THR A 21 12.10 11.47 -7.24
CA THR A 21 11.43 10.96 -8.45
C THR A 21 10.53 12.01 -9.09
N LYS A 22 10.68 12.22 -10.39
CA LYS A 22 9.83 13.12 -11.17
C LYS A 22 8.50 12.43 -11.53
N VAL A 23 7.56 12.42 -10.58
CA VAL A 23 6.18 11.96 -10.77
C VAL A 23 5.21 13.14 -10.76
N ALA A 24 4.01 12.97 -11.34
CA ALA A 24 2.94 13.96 -11.27
C ALA A 24 2.43 14.10 -9.83
N ASP A 25 1.96 15.29 -9.45
CA ASP A 25 1.50 15.59 -8.09
C ASP A 25 0.44 14.57 -7.62
N SER A 26 -0.58 14.29 -8.43
CA SER A 26 -1.65 13.33 -8.12
C SER A 26 -1.24 11.84 -8.08
N THR A 27 0.05 11.53 -8.21
CA THR A 27 0.57 10.16 -8.09
C THR A 27 0.62 9.79 -6.62
N VAL A 28 -0.09 8.75 -6.20
CA VAL A 28 -0.03 8.24 -4.81
C VAL A 28 1.30 7.53 -4.55
N CYS A 29 1.90 7.75 -3.38
CA CYS A 29 3.03 7.01 -2.82
C CYS A 29 2.55 6.17 -1.63
N ALA A 30 2.71 4.84 -1.68
CA ALA A 30 2.50 3.98 -0.53
C ALA A 30 3.85 3.69 0.16
N VAL A 31 3.88 3.87 1.47
CA VAL A 31 5.03 3.65 2.33
C VAL A 31 4.67 2.58 3.36
N ALA A 32 5.46 1.51 3.42
CA ALA A 32 5.40 0.53 4.49
C ALA A 32 6.64 0.64 5.39
N ILE A 33 6.42 0.65 6.70
CA ILE A 33 7.47 0.64 7.72
C ILE A 33 7.34 -0.66 8.51
N LYS A 34 8.42 -1.40 8.67
CA LYS A 34 8.42 -2.60 9.52
C LYS A 34 8.18 -2.20 10.97
N ALA A 35 7.43 -2.97 11.73
CA ALA A 35 6.94 -2.57 13.06
C ALA A 35 8.07 -2.41 14.10
N ASP A 36 9.21 -3.03 13.85
CA ASP A 36 10.44 -2.84 14.63
C ASP A 36 11.24 -1.59 14.23
N GLY A 37 10.78 -0.84 13.21
CA GLY A 37 11.44 0.36 12.66
C GLY A 37 12.67 0.08 11.81
N SER A 38 13.07 -1.19 11.62
CA SER A 38 14.34 -1.55 10.99
C SER A 38 14.37 -1.33 9.47
N ALA A 39 13.21 -1.30 8.82
CA ALA A 39 13.11 -1.25 7.37
C ALA A 39 11.91 -0.44 6.89
N LYS A 40 12.04 0.12 5.68
CA LYS A 40 10.99 0.86 5.00
C LYS A 40 10.98 0.58 3.50
N VAL A 41 9.79 0.59 2.91
CA VAL A 41 9.56 0.41 1.48
C VAL A 41 8.63 1.52 1.02
N SER A 42 9.00 2.25 -0.04
CA SER A 42 8.16 3.29 -0.63
C SER A 42 8.02 3.04 -2.13
N LEU A 43 6.78 2.91 -2.62
CA LEU A 43 6.48 2.71 -4.03
C LEU A 43 5.37 3.65 -4.49
N PHE A 44 5.52 4.18 -5.69
CA PHE A 44 4.46 4.97 -6.32
C PHE A 44 3.35 4.10 -6.92
N SER A 45 2.26 4.74 -7.28
CA SER A 45 1.22 4.17 -8.13
C SER A 45 1.61 4.23 -9.62
N GLY A 46 0.81 3.59 -10.46
CA GLY A 46 0.95 3.60 -11.91
C GLY A 46 2.24 2.97 -12.43
N LYS A 47 2.67 3.44 -13.60
CA LYS A 47 3.82 2.94 -14.36
C LYS A 47 5.14 3.15 -13.62
N ASP A 48 5.31 4.30 -12.97
CA ASP A 48 6.53 4.64 -12.25
C ASP A 48 6.76 3.71 -11.05
N GLY A 49 5.69 3.47 -10.28
CA GLY A 49 5.72 2.47 -9.21
C GLY A 49 6.04 1.06 -9.69
N PHE A 50 5.49 0.66 -10.84
CA PHE A 50 5.79 -0.65 -11.42
C PHE A 50 7.26 -0.76 -11.88
N LYS A 51 7.83 0.33 -12.42
CA LYS A 51 9.25 0.41 -12.75
C LYS A 51 10.12 0.28 -11.50
N GLN A 52 9.78 0.99 -10.42
CA GLN A 52 10.46 0.88 -9.12
C GLN A 52 10.41 -0.56 -8.58
N LEU A 53 9.22 -1.18 -8.59
CA LEU A 53 9.05 -2.56 -8.13
C LEU A 53 9.90 -3.54 -8.94
N LYS A 54 9.95 -3.41 -10.27
CA LYS A 54 10.82 -4.25 -11.11
C LYS A 54 12.30 -4.11 -10.71
N THR A 55 12.78 -2.89 -10.52
CA THR A 55 14.16 -2.65 -10.08
C THR A 55 14.43 -3.29 -8.72
N LEU A 56 13.57 -3.07 -7.73
CA LEU A 56 13.72 -3.67 -6.40
C LEU A 56 13.69 -5.20 -6.45
N ARG A 57 12.73 -5.78 -7.17
CA ARG A 57 12.61 -7.24 -7.34
C ARG A 57 13.86 -7.83 -7.99
N GLN A 58 14.41 -7.17 -9.02
CA GLN A 58 15.62 -7.65 -9.68
C GLN A 58 16.81 -7.69 -8.73
N SER A 59 16.93 -6.72 -7.83
CA SER A 59 18.00 -6.66 -6.82
C SER A 59 17.80 -7.63 -5.67
N SER A 60 16.59 -7.77 -5.14
CA SER A 60 16.30 -8.63 -3.98
C SER A 60 16.15 -10.11 -4.33
N ARG A 61 15.61 -10.41 -5.51
CA ARG A 61 15.35 -11.79 -5.98
C ARG A 61 15.53 -11.83 -7.50
N PRO A 62 16.76 -12.02 -7.99
CA PRO A 62 17.02 -12.07 -9.44
C PRO A 62 16.19 -13.19 -10.09
N VAL A 63 15.24 -12.81 -10.94
CA VAL A 63 14.43 -13.75 -11.71
C VAL A 63 15.07 -13.94 -13.08
N LYS A 64 15.23 -15.20 -13.52
CA LYS A 64 15.58 -15.51 -14.92
C LYS A 64 14.31 -15.38 -15.77
N GLY A 65 14.27 -14.45 -16.71
CA GLY A 65 13.13 -14.20 -17.60
C GLY A 65 12.48 -12.83 -17.41
N ASP A 66 11.25 -12.66 -17.89
CA ASP A 66 10.51 -11.39 -17.77
C ASP A 66 9.96 -11.19 -16.35
N ILE A 67 10.72 -10.46 -15.53
CA ILE A 67 10.34 -10.11 -14.16
C ILE A 67 9.02 -9.32 -14.10
N GLY A 68 8.69 -8.56 -15.16
CA GLY A 68 7.44 -7.82 -15.25
C GLY A 68 6.25 -8.77 -15.37
N ALA A 69 6.36 -9.82 -16.18
CA ALA A 69 5.34 -10.85 -16.27
C ALA A 69 5.15 -11.58 -14.94
N ALA A 70 6.25 -11.95 -14.26
CA ALA A 70 6.18 -12.60 -12.95
C ALA A 70 5.45 -11.74 -11.90
N ILE A 71 5.83 -10.45 -11.77
CA ILE A 71 5.16 -9.51 -10.85
C ILE A 71 3.67 -9.36 -11.21
N THR A 72 3.34 -9.23 -12.49
CA THR A 72 1.96 -9.07 -12.95
C THR A 72 1.12 -10.29 -12.58
N THR A 73 1.65 -11.50 -12.79
CA THR A 73 0.99 -12.76 -12.43
C THR A 73 0.79 -12.86 -10.92
N GLU A 74 1.83 -12.61 -10.11
CA GLU A 74 1.73 -12.65 -8.64
C GLU A 74 0.70 -11.65 -8.09
N LEU A 75 0.70 -10.42 -8.61
CA LEU A 75 -0.28 -9.40 -8.23
C LEU A 75 -1.69 -9.78 -8.63
N THR A 76 -1.88 -10.30 -9.84
CA THR A 76 -3.20 -10.73 -10.34
C THR A 76 -3.74 -11.85 -9.45
N ASN A 77 -2.94 -12.88 -9.21
CA ASN A 77 -3.33 -14.03 -8.39
C ASN A 77 -3.72 -13.58 -6.99
N PHE A 78 -2.92 -12.71 -6.35
CA PHE A 78 -3.24 -12.16 -5.05
C PHE A 78 -4.58 -11.40 -5.07
N LEU A 79 -4.75 -10.43 -5.97
CA LEU A 79 -5.94 -9.57 -6.03
C LEU A 79 -7.23 -10.34 -6.32
N GLN A 80 -7.15 -11.48 -7.00
CA GLN A 80 -8.30 -12.37 -7.23
C GLN A 80 -8.71 -13.16 -5.97
N THR A 81 -7.80 -13.37 -5.01
CA THR A 81 -8.15 -14.09 -3.78
C THR A 81 -9.12 -13.29 -2.90
N PRO A 82 -9.92 -13.95 -2.05
CA PRO A 82 -10.75 -13.25 -1.07
C PRO A 82 -9.97 -12.29 -0.17
N GLY A 83 -8.74 -12.66 0.21
CA GLY A 83 -7.84 -11.85 1.04
C GLY A 83 -7.20 -10.68 0.31
N GLY A 84 -7.04 -10.75 -1.01
CA GLY A 84 -6.58 -9.65 -1.87
C GLY A 84 -7.71 -8.76 -2.40
N GLY A 85 -8.94 -8.97 -1.93
CA GLY A 85 -10.10 -8.15 -2.25
C GLY A 85 -11.10 -8.79 -3.21
N GLY A 86 -10.78 -9.92 -3.83
CA GLY A 86 -11.69 -10.70 -4.68
C GLY A 86 -12.06 -9.97 -5.97
N PHE A 87 -11.08 -9.34 -6.63
CA PHE A 87 -11.31 -8.57 -7.85
C PHE A 87 -11.44 -9.46 -9.09
N SER A 88 -12.31 -9.08 -10.03
CA SER A 88 -12.30 -9.67 -11.37
C SER A 88 -11.08 -9.21 -12.17
N THR A 89 -10.72 -9.94 -13.22
CA THR A 89 -9.62 -9.56 -14.14
C THR A 89 -9.84 -8.16 -14.74
N GLU A 90 -11.09 -7.78 -15.02
CA GLU A 90 -11.41 -6.45 -15.51
C GLU A 90 -11.16 -5.36 -14.45
N GLN A 91 -11.53 -5.63 -13.19
CA GLN A 91 -11.30 -4.69 -12.08
C GLN A 91 -9.83 -4.52 -11.72
N ILE A 92 -9.04 -5.57 -11.95
CA ILE A 92 -7.59 -5.54 -11.74
C ILE A 92 -6.91 -4.63 -12.78
N ASN A 93 -7.35 -4.69 -14.04
CA ASN A 93 -6.62 -4.11 -15.16
C ASN A 93 -7.21 -2.80 -15.70
N LYS A 94 -8.54 -2.66 -15.73
CA LYS A 94 -9.24 -1.61 -16.47
C LYS A 94 -10.00 -0.65 -15.57
N LYS A 95 -11.05 -1.13 -14.89
CA LYS A 95 -11.98 -0.29 -14.12
C LYS A 95 -12.05 -0.77 -12.69
N GLY A 96 -11.33 -0.10 -11.80
CA GLY A 96 -11.41 -0.38 -10.37
C GLY A 96 -12.84 -0.24 -9.83
N PHE A 97 -13.04 -0.71 -8.60
CA PHE A 97 -14.24 -0.45 -7.82
C PHE A 97 -14.33 1.03 -7.37
N ASP A 98 -13.20 1.75 -7.34
CA ASP A 98 -13.12 3.14 -6.94
C ASP A 98 -13.31 4.14 -8.10
N ASP A 99 -13.79 5.34 -7.78
CA ASP A 99 -14.25 6.36 -8.73
C ASP A 99 -13.11 6.93 -9.60
N HIS A 100 -11.87 6.88 -9.11
CA HIS A 100 -10.70 7.31 -9.87
C HIS A 100 -10.34 6.36 -11.05
N GLY A 101 -11.12 5.29 -11.27
CA GLY A 101 -11.21 4.55 -12.54
C GLY A 101 -10.02 3.65 -12.91
N ARG A 102 -8.95 3.63 -12.12
CA ARG A 102 -7.76 2.79 -12.42
C ARG A 102 -7.96 1.37 -11.90
N GLY A 103 -7.49 0.39 -12.66
CA GLY A 103 -7.46 -1.00 -12.22
C GLY A 103 -6.67 -1.18 -10.91
N ALA A 104 -7.10 -2.11 -10.05
CA ALA A 104 -6.56 -2.29 -8.71
C ALA A 104 -5.03 -2.49 -8.69
N MET A 105 -4.45 -3.19 -9.67
CA MET A 105 -3.00 -3.43 -9.78
C MET A 105 -2.19 -2.13 -9.94
N ASN A 106 -2.81 -1.08 -10.48
CA ASN A 106 -2.14 0.20 -10.70
C ASN A 106 -1.94 1.00 -9.42
N CYS A 107 -2.60 0.63 -8.32
CA CYS A 107 -2.42 1.30 -7.03
C CYS A 107 -1.01 1.02 -6.46
N ALA A 108 -0.58 1.83 -5.49
CA ALA A 108 0.76 1.72 -4.91
C ALA A 108 0.84 0.56 -3.90
N GLU A 109 -0.23 0.38 -3.12
CA GLU A 109 -0.40 -0.61 -2.06
C GLU A 109 -0.17 -2.06 -2.51
N PRO A 110 -0.76 -2.57 -3.62
CA PRO A 110 -0.48 -3.92 -4.06
C PRO A 110 0.99 -4.13 -4.43
N LYS A 111 1.68 -3.11 -4.95
CA LYS A 111 3.10 -3.19 -5.28
C LYS A 111 3.97 -3.31 -4.03
N VAL A 112 3.62 -2.56 -2.98
CA VAL A 112 4.28 -2.67 -1.67
C VAL A 112 4.05 -4.05 -1.07
N TYR A 113 2.81 -4.56 -1.13
CA TYR A 113 2.49 -5.92 -0.71
C TYR A 113 3.32 -6.97 -1.46
N ASN A 114 3.40 -6.87 -2.79
CA ASN A 114 4.18 -7.81 -3.60
C ASN A 114 5.67 -7.77 -3.23
N HIS A 115 6.26 -6.59 -3.05
CA HIS A 115 7.66 -6.49 -2.65
C HIS A 115 7.89 -7.17 -1.29
N ILE A 116 7.10 -6.84 -0.28
CA ILE A 116 7.26 -7.40 1.08
C ILE A 116 7.01 -8.91 1.08
N LYS A 117 5.87 -9.36 0.55
CA LYS A 117 5.47 -10.76 0.65
C LYS A 117 6.26 -11.68 -0.28
N MET A 118 6.51 -11.24 -1.51
CA MET A 118 7.05 -12.11 -2.56
C MET A 118 8.55 -11.91 -2.79
N ALA A 119 9.07 -10.69 -2.58
CA ALA A 119 10.49 -10.40 -2.78
C ALA A 119 11.29 -10.57 -1.49
N LEU A 120 10.81 -10.00 -0.39
CA LEU A 120 11.47 -10.08 0.91
C LEU A 120 11.05 -11.34 1.69
N GLU A 121 10.02 -12.06 1.23
CA GLU A 121 9.45 -13.24 1.89
C GLU A 121 9.00 -13.00 3.34
N ASN A 122 8.73 -11.74 3.67
CA ASN A 122 8.29 -11.32 5.00
C ASN A 122 6.77 -11.39 5.14
N ASP A 123 6.28 -11.40 6.39
CA ASP A 123 4.86 -11.28 6.69
C ASP A 123 4.44 -9.79 6.63
N PRO A 124 3.51 -9.39 5.73
CA PRO A 124 2.97 -8.03 5.68
C PRO A 124 2.32 -7.57 6.99
N LYS A 125 1.92 -8.49 7.88
CA LYS A 125 1.41 -8.15 9.22
C LYS A 125 2.43 -7.50 10.15
N GLU A 126 3.70 -7.66 9.85
CA GLU A 126 4.80 -6.97 10.53
C GLU A 126 5.02 -5.55 10.00
N TRP A 127 4.23 -5.09 9.02
CA TRP A 127 4.45 -3.80 8.35
C TRP A 127 3.25 -2.89 8.49
N VAL A 128 3.51 -1.64 8.86
CA VAL A 128 2.52 -0.56 8.91
C VAL A 128 2.52 0.17 7.58
N LEU A 129 1.40 0.15 6.87
CA LEU A 129 1.23 0.76 5.54
C LEU A 129 0.49 2.10 5.65
N LEU A 130 1.07 3.14 5.07
CA LEU A 130 0.47 4.46 4.92
C LEU A 130 0.59 4.91 3.46
N SER A 131 -0.37 5.70 3.00
CA SER A 131 -0.37 6.25 1.65
C SER A 131 -0.41 7.78 1.70
N PHE A 132 0.24 8.41 0.74
CA PHE A 132 0.40 9.85 0.62
C PHE A 132 0.19 10.28 -0.84
N THR A 133 -0.27 11.51 -1.03
CA THR A 133 -0.33 12.17 -2.34
C THR A 133 0.46 13.48 -2.28
N ARG A 134 0.85 14.02 -3.44
CA ARG A 134 1.39 15.37 -3.54
C ARG A 134 0.34 16.26 -4.20
N GLU A 135 0.02 17.40 -3.62
CA GLU A 135 -0.87 18.36 -4.26
C GLU A 135 -0.26 19.75 -4.13
N ASN A 136 -0.04 20.41 -5.26
CA ASN A 136 0.59 21.73 -5.32
C ASN A 136 1.94 21.75 -4.57
N GLY A 137 2.75 20.70 -4.79
CA GLY A 137 4.05 20.55 -4.13
C GLY A 137 4.01 20.10 -2.66
N VAL A 138 2.84 19.99 -2.03
CA VAL A 138 2.71 19.56 -0.62
C VAL A 138 2.38 18.09 -0.54
N VAL A 139 3.20 17.32 0.17
CA VAL A 139 2.93 15.90 0.47
C VAL A 139 1.98 15.82 1.66
N LYS A 140 0.84 15.17 1.47
CA LYS A 140 -0.20 15.02 2.50
C LYS A 140 -0.68 13.57 2.58
N TYR A 141 -1.21 13.21 3.74
CA TYR A 141 -1.83 11.91 3.93
C TYR A 141 -2.94 11.68 2.92
N TRP A 142 -2.97 10.49 2.34
CA TRP A 142 -3.98 10.08 1.38
C TRP A 142 -4.30 8.62 1.63
N ALA A 143 -5.38 8.37 2.37
CA ALA A 143 -5.79 7.01 2.69
C ALA A 143 -5.86 6.13 1.43
N PRO A 144 -5.52 4.83 1.53
CA PRO A 144 -5.67 3.90 0.42
C PRO A 144 -7.03 4.06 -0.27
N CYS A 145 -7.07 3.89 -1.58
CA CYS A 145 -8.31 4.04 -2.34
C CYS A 145 -9.30 2.89 -2.00
N ARG A 146 -10.57 2.99 -2.42
CA ARG A 146 -11.60 1.98 -2.09
C ARG A 146 -11.23 0.58 -2.59
N ASN A 147 -10.48 0.46 -3.69
CA ASN A 147 -9.90 -0.83 -4.09
C ASN A 147 -8.97 -1.34 -2.99
N CYS A 148 -7.98 -0.55 -2.62
CA CYS A 148 -6.91 -0.99 -1.72
C CYS A 148 -7.41 -1.27 -0.31
N ARG A 149 -8.40 -0.50 0.18
CA ARG A 149 -9.02 -0.73 1.50
C ARG A 149 -9.62 -2.13 1.67
N ARG A 150 -10.02 -2.78 0.58
CA ARG A 150 -10.59 -4.14 0.61
C ARG A 150 -9.61 -5.19 1.11
N PHE A 151 -8.29 -4.92 1.04
CA PHE A 151 -7.26 -5.83 1.52
C PHE A 151 -6.24 -5.18 2.43
N ALA A 152 -5.88 -3.91 2.22
CA ALA A 152 -4.71 -3.28 2.83
C ALA A 152 -4.74 -3.41 4.36
N TYR A 153 -5.83 -3.01 5.01
CA TYR A 153 -5.91 -3.10 6.46
C TYR A 153 -6.07 -4.54 6.98
N GLN A 154 -6.50 -5.48 6.13
CA GLN A 154 -6.57 -6.90 6.49
C GLN A 154 -5.24 -7.63 6.30
N GLN A 155 -4.36 -7.16 5.42
CA GLN A 155 -3.08 -7.83 5.12
C GLN A 155 -1.93 -7.20 5.89
N PHE A 156 -1.96 -5.89 6.12
CA PHE A 156 -0.94 -5.18 6.87
C PHE A 156 -1.23 -5.15 8.38
N ASN A 157 -0.28 -4.63 9.15
CA ASN A 157 -0.42 -4.43 10.58
C ASN A 157 -1.63 -3.54 10.92
N ASN A 158 -2.33 -3.84 12.02
CA ASN A 158 -3.54 -3.11 12.44
C ASN A 158 -3.27 -1.62 12.73
N LEU A 159 -2.03 -1.23 13.04
CA LEU A 159 -1.65 0.18 13.17
C LEU A 159 -1.96 0.97 11.89
N SER A 160 -1.93 0.34 10.71
CA SER A 160 -2.31 0.97 9.43
C SER A 160 -3.76 1.48 9.46
N TRP A 161 -4.67 0.69 10.05
CA TRP A 161 -6.08 1.08 10.24
C TRP A 161 -6.21 2.21 11.26
N LEU A 162 -5.54 2.09 12.41
CA LEU A 162 -5.63 3.07 13.50
C LEU A 162 -5.11 4.45 13.07
N ILE A 163 -4.00 4.47 12.33
CA ILE A 163 -3.46 5.70 11.74
C ILE A 163 -4.45 6.24 10.70
N ALA A 164 -5.01 5.41 9.83
CA ALA A 164 -5.99 5.87 8.85
C ALA A 164 -7.22 6.51 9.50
N ALA A 165 -7.73 5.91 10.58
CA ALA A 165 -8.81 6.48 11.37
C ALA A 165 -8.42 7.84 11.97
N LYS A 166 -7.21 7.95 12.52
CA LYS A 166 -6.70 9.18 13.16
C LYS A 166 -6.51 10.33 12.18
N TYR A 167 -5.87 10.08 11.04
CA TYR A 167 -5.45 11.13 10.10
C TYR A 167 -6.39 11.34 8.91
N GLY A 168 -7.17 10.32 8.54
CA GLY A 168 -8.14 10.39 7.44
C GLY A 168 -9.60 10.33 7.88
N GLY A 169 -9.86 10.18 9.18
CA GLY A 169 -11.21 10.06 9.74
C GLY A 169 -11.93 8.78 9.30
N VAL A 170 -13.23 8.72 9.59
CA VAL A 170 -14.09 7.56 9.28
C VAL A 170 -14.13 7.28 7.77
N ALA A 171 -14.08 8.32 6.93
CA ALA A 171 -14.08 8.20 5.47
C ALA A 171 -12.89 7.38 4.94
N ALA A 172 -11.75 7.35 5.65
CA ALA A 172 -10.58 6.54 5.30
C ALA A 172 -10.79 5.03 5.47
N LEU A 173 -11.87 4.64 6.15
CA LEU A 173 -12.23 3.25 6.46
C LEU A 173 -13.41 2.75 5.62
N GLU A 174 -14.08 3.63 4.88
CA GLU A 174 -15.19 3.24 4.01
C GLU A 174 -14.78 2.19 2.97
N GLY A 175 -15.59 1.14 2.83
CA GLY A 175 -15.33 0.04 1.91
C GLY A 175 -14.22 -0.91 2.37
N ALA A 176 -13.60 -0.64 3.52
CA ALA A 176 -12.67 -1.59 4.12
C ALA A 176 -13.44 -2.76 4.74
N LYS A 177 -13.00 -3.98 4.45
CA LYS A 177 -13.34 -5.11 5.30
C LYS A 177 -12.54 -4.92 6.58
N SER A 178 -13.20 -4.75 7.72
CA SER A 178 -12.53 -4.53 9.01
C SER A 178 -11.43 -5.57 9.22
N ALA A 179 -10.29 -5.15 9.79
CA ALA A 179 -9.24 -6.05 10.28
C ALA A 179 -9.67 -6.86 11.53
N GLY A 180 -10.97 -7.07 11.72
CA GLY A 180 -11.61 -7.42 12.98
C GLY A 180 -12.31 -6.19 13.56
N ARG A 181 -13.65 -6.16 13.49
CA ARG A 181 -14.47 -5.28 14.35
C ARG A 181 -14.21 -5.54 15.84
N ASP A 182 -13.65 -6.70 16.17
CA ASP A 182 -13.43 -7.18 17.53
C ASP A 182 -12.22 -6.55 18.25
N ALA A 183 -11.35 -5.81 17.54
CA ALA A 183 -10.21 -5.14 18.17
C ALA A 183 -10.57 -3.77 18.81
N LEU A 184 -11.65 -3.12 18.35
CA LEU A 184 -12.11 -1.84 18.88
C LEU A 184 -13.02 -1.97 20.12
N THR A 185 -13.57 -3.16 20.38
CA THR A 185 -14.33 -3.42 21.61
C THR A 185 -13.43 -3.75 22.82
N ASN A 186 -12.15 -4.07 22.60
CA ASN A 186 -11.20 -4.43 23.67
C ASN A 186 -10.10 -3.39 23.91
N SER A 187 -10.16 -2.21 23.29
CA SER A 187 -9.16 -1.14 23.46
C SER A 187 -9.71 0.15 24.06
N ALA A 188 -10.94 0.13 24.59
CA ALA A 188 -11.49 1.22 25.40
C ALA A 188 -10.92 1.26 26.84
N GLU A 189 -9.95 0.39 27.17
CA GLU A 189 -9.24 0.35 28.46
C GLU A 189 -7.72 0.35 28.26
N PHE A 190 -7.14 1.36 27.60
CA PHE A 190 -5.71 1.69 27.74
C PHE A 190 -5.46 3.19 27.52
#